data_AF-A0A6J2RU49-F1
#
_entry.id   AF-A0A6J2RU49-F1
#
_cell.length_a   1.000
_cell.length_b   1.000
_cell.length_c   1.000
_cell.angle_alpha   90.00
_cell.angle_beta   90.00
_cell.angle_gamma   90.00
#
_symmetry.space_group_name_H-M   'P 1'
#
loop_
_entity.id
_entity.type
_entity.pdbx_description
1 polymer ?
#
loop_
_entity_poly.entity_id
_entity_poly.type
_entity_poly.pdbx_seq_one_letter_code
_entity_poly.pdbx_strand_id
1 'polypeptide(L)'
;MNFLSTFVTFQNLHEVRRLCHWGPVIALSVIAICSTMAILDSIIWYWPLDTTGGSINFIMLLNWSVLILYNYFNAMFVGPGYIPLGWKPENQQDTQYLQYCRVCQGYKSPRSHHCRKCNRCVMKMDHHCPWINNCCGHLNHAYFTSFLLLAPMGCSHAAIIFIMTMYTQLYERISFGWSTVKIDMSAVRQFQPLMPFSVPAFAATLFALGLALGTTIAVGMLFFIQMKVILRNKTSIESWIEEKAKDRIQHYQTGEDFTFPYDLGTRWLNFKQVFTWSGTPKGDGIEWPVHPKCHQHTLTIEQLKQKADKRVRSVQYRAVEDYNGACCPISKGLQTFFRTPCTEEPRIPLNKGDTILATRGTKWWMYGDKVLNEEHITVGERVRGWFPRRCVEKCHYDTAASDSTSVKKLTPGLRHATLSTVWRLHLISFYYFCKNKLLASNYIN
;
A
#
# COMPACT_ATOMS: atom_id res chain seq x y z
N MET A 1 -37.79 22.30 17.35
CA MET A 1 -37.04 21.66 16.23
C MET A 1 -35.82 22.52 15.90
N ASN A 2 -34.67 22.32 16.58
CA ASN A 2 -33.34 22.84 16.19
C ASN A 2 -32.28 22.52 17.28
N PHE A 3 -32.13 21.24 17.63
CA PHE A 3 -31.02 20.78 18.49
C PHE A 3 -30.23 19.60 17.88
N LEU A 4 -30.72 19.04 16.76
CA LEU A 4 -30.11 17.88 16.09
C LEU A 4 -29.36 18.22 14.80
N SER A 5 -29.39 19.47 14.33
CA SER A 5 -28.75 19.88 13.06
C SER A 5 -27.31 20.38 13.22
N THR A 6 -26.77 20.46 14.44
CA THR A 6 -25.45 21.07 14.71
C THR A 6 -24.36 20.07 15.10
N PHE A 7 -24.63 18.76 15.09
CA PHE A 7 -23.68 17.73 15.57
C PHE A 7 -22.99 16.89 14.50
N VAL A 8 -23.23 17.14 13.21
CA VAL A 8 -22.47 16.50 12.12
C VAL A 8 -21.82 17.59 11.30
N THR A 9 -20.64 18.04 11.74
CA THR A 9 -19.79 18.91 10.94
C THR A 9 -19.48 18.22 9.60
N PHE A 10 -19.43 18.99 8.52
CA PHE A 10 -19.16 18.52 7.15
C PHE A 10 -17.89 17.65 7.03
N GLN A 11 -16.94 17.77 7.97
CA GLN A 11 -15.75 16.93 8.06
C GLN A 11 -16.06 15.47 8.40
N ASN A 12 -17.05 15.20 9.25
CA ASN A 12 -17.43 13.83 9.62
C ASN A 12 -18.04 13.06 8.43
N LEU A 13 -18.74 13.75 7.53
CA LEU A 13 -19.32 13.16 6.31
C LEU A 13 -18.24 12.66 5.34
N HIS A 14 -17.12 13.39 5.22
CA HIS A 14 -15.99 12.95 4.38
C HIS A 14 -15.33 11.67 4.93
N GLU A 15 -15.13 11.61 6.25
CA GLU A 15 -14.54 10.43 6.90
C GLU A 15 -15.46 9.21 6.81
N VAL A 16 -16.77 9.39 7.00
CA VAL A 16 -17.76 8.30 6.84
C VAL A 16 -17.87 7.85 5.38
N ARG A 17 -17.78 8.77 4.41
CA ARG A 17 -17.77 8.42 2.98
C ARG A 17 -16.60 7.50 2.61
N ARG A 18 -15.53 7.47 3.40
CA ARG A 18 -14.42 6.53 3.16
C ARG A 18 -14.85 5.08 3.29
N LEU A 19 -15.84 4.79 4.14
CA LEU A 19 -16.39 3.43 4.33
C LEU A 19 -17.08 2.90 3.08
N CYS A 20 -17.61 3.79 2.22
CA CYS A 20 -18.29 3.41 0.99
C CYS A 20 -17.32 3.04 -0.14
N HIS A 21 -16.02 3.20 0.05
CA HIS A 21 -15.03 2.73 -0.92
C HIS A 21 -15.00 1.19 -0.92
N TRP A 22 -14.80 0.58 -2.09
CA TRP A 22 -14.85 -0.88 -2.25
C TRP A 22 -13.93 -1.62 -1.26
N GLY A 23 -12.77 -1.06 -0.92
CA GLY A 23 -11.81 -1.67 -0.01
C GLY A 23 -12.39 -1.88 1.40
N PRO A 24 -12.84 -0.81 2.09
CA PRO A 24 -13.53 -0.95 3.36
C PRO A 24 -14.80 -1.79 3.33
N VAL A 25 -15.62 -1.65 2.28
CA VAL A 25 -16.82 -2.50 2.13
C VAL A 25 -16.44 -3.97 2.13
N ILE A 26 -15.45 -4.39 1.33
CA ILE A 26 -15.04 -5.80 1.28
C ILE A 26 -14.43 -6.24 2.62
N ALA A 27 -13.55 -5.44 3.21
CA ALA A 27 -12.90 -5.79 4.47
C ALA A 27 -13.92 -5.98 5.61
N LEU A 28 -14.87 -5.04 5.75
CA LEU A 28 -15.92 -5.11 6.77
C LEU A 28 -16.90 -6.25 6.49
N SER A 29 -17.25 -6.51 5.23
CA SER A 29 -18.11 -7.66 4.87
C SER A 29 -17.45 -8.99 5.22
N VAL A 30 -16.15 -9.16 4.96
CA VAL A 30 -15.43 -10.39 5.33
C VAL A 30 -15.36 -10.54 6.85
N ILE A 31 -15.06 -9.46 7.59
CA ILE A 31 -15.05 -9.49 9.06
C ILE A 31 -16.44 -9.85 9.59
N ALA A 32 -17.49 -9.23 9.06
CA ALA A 32 -18.87 -9.50 9.45
C ALA A 32 -19.24 -10.96 9.19
N ILE A 33 -19.08 -11.46 7.96
CA ILE A 33 -19.45 -12.84 7.58
C ILE A 33 -18.70 -13.86 8.44
N CYS A 34 -17.37 -13.73 8.57
CA CYS A 34 -16.57 -14.67 9.33
C CYS A 34 -16.92 -14.63 10.82
N SER A 35 -17.09 -13.45 11.41
CA SER A 35 -17.41 -13.33 12.84
C SER A 35 -18.82 -13.80 13.15
N THR A 36 -19.83 -13.40 12.36
CA THR A 36 -21.22 -13.81 12.57
C THR A 36 -21.37 -15.31 12.38
N MET A 37 -20.77 -15.90 11.35
CA MET A 37 -20.86 -17.35 11.16
C MET A 37 -20.13 -18.11 12.26
N ALA A 38 -18.96 -17.66 12.69
CA ALA A 38 -18.26 -18.33 13.79
C ALA A 38 -19.07 -18.26 15.09
N ILE A 39 -19.72 -17.12 15.36
CA ILE A 39 -20.60 -16.93 16.52
C ILE A 39 -21.81 -17.86 16.44
N LEU A 40 -22.46 -17.96 15.27
CA LEU A 40 -23.60 -18.85 15.06
C LEU A 40 -23.21 -20.32 15.23
N ASP A 41 -22.10 -20.74 14.63
CA ASP A 41 -21.58 -22.10 14.77
C ASP A 41 -21.25 -22.40 16.24
N SER A 42 -20.58 -21.49 16.95
CA SER A 42 -20.28 -21.60 18.39
C SER A 42 -21.53 -21.71 19.29
N ILE A 43 -22.63 -21.02 18.96
CA ILE A 43 -23.85 -21.03 19.78
C ILE A 43 -24.73 -22.24 19.48
N ILE A 44 -24.85 -22.64 18.22
CA ILE A 44 -25.91 -23.55 17.77
C ILE A 44 -25.38 -24.98 17.58
N TRP A 45 -24.19 -25.15 16.98
CA TRP A 45 -23.75 -26.44 16.43
C TRP A 45 -22.41 -26.93 16.98
N TYR A 46 -21.65 -26.07 17.65
CA TYR A 46 -20.35 -26.37 18.23
C TYR A 46 -20.41 -26.38 19.77
N TRP A 47 -19.25 -26.59 20.40
CA TRP A 47 -19.03 -26.84 21.83
C TRP A 47 -20.03 -26.10 22.75
N PRO A 48 -20.86 -26.84 23.54
CA PRO A 48 -21.87 -26.26 24.43
C PRO A 48 -21.35 -25.15 25.35
N LEU A 49 -22.06 -24.02 25.37
CA LEU A 49 -21.68 -22.80 26.09
C LEU A 49 -21.72 -22.93 27.61
N ASP A 50 -22.55 -23.83 28.14
CA ASP A 50 -22.66 -24.15 29.57
C ASP A 50 -21.38 -24.79 30.13
N THR A 51 -20.57 -25.39 29.26
CA THR A 51 -19.24 -25.85 29.65
C THR A 51 -18.24 -24.68 29.74
N THR A 52 -17.31 -24.76 30.69
CA THR A 52 -16.23 -23.76 30.84
C THR A 52 -15.45 -23.57 29.54
N GLY A 53 -15.17 -24.66 28.81
CA GLY A 53 -14.43 -24.62 27.54
C GLY A 53 -15.19 -23.88 26.43
N GLY A 54 -16.48 -24.17 26.26
CA GLY A 54 -17.33 -23.49 25.28
C GLY A 54 -17.48 -21.99 25.58
N SER A 55 -17.71 -21.64 26.86
CA SER A 55 -17.74 -20.24 27.33
C SER A 55 -16.45 -19.49 27.03
N ILE A 56 -15.27 -20.08 27.32
CA ILE A 56 -13.97 -19.45 27.03
C ILE A 56 -13.78 -19.25 25.53
N ASN A 57 -14.11 -20.25 24.71
CA ASN A 57 -14.02 -20.17 23.25
C ASN A 57 -14.88 -19.02 22.69
N PHE A 58 -16.11 -18.90 23.18
CA PHE A 58 -17.05 -17.85 22.79
C PHE A 58 -16.57 -16.45 23.18
N ILE A 59 -16.11 -16.28 24.43
CA ILE A 59 -15.55 -15.00 24.90
C ILE A 59 -14.33 -14.61 24.06
N MET A 60 -13.47 -15.57 23.73
CA MET A 60 -12.30 -15.33 22.89
C MET A 60 -12.70 -14.89 21.48
N LEU A 61 -13.75 -15.46 20.90
CA LEU A 61 -14.27 -15.07 19.58
C LEU A 61 -14.83 -13.64 19.57
N LEU A 62 -15.59 -13.26 20.61
CA LEU A 62 -16.06 -11.89 20.79
C LEU A 62 -14.88 -10.93 20.95
N ASN A 63 -13.88 -11.31 21.75
CA ASN A 63 -12.68 -10.50 21.95
C ASN A 63 -11.92 -10.26 20.63
N TRP A 64 -11.71 -11.30 19.81
CA TRP A 64 -11.11 -11.13 18.49
C TRP A 64 -11.90 -10.16 17.62
N SER A 65 -13.22 -10.30 17.55
CA SER A 65 -14.09 -9.45 16.73
C SER A 65 -13.97 -7.97 17.13
N VAL A 66 -14.01 -7.69 18.44
CA VAL A 66 -13.86 -6.33 18.98
C VAL A 66 -12.47 -5.77 18.68
N LEU A 67 -11.40 -6.53 18.95
CA LEU A 67 -10.02 -6.06 18.73
C LEU A 67 -9.70 -5.84 17.25
N ILE A 68 -10.20 -6.70 16.36
CA ILE A 68 -10.04 -6.55 14.91
C ILE A 68 -10.72 -5.26 14.44
N LEU A 69 -11.98 -5.05 14.80
CA LEU A 69 -12.74 -3.85 14.41
C LEU A 69 -12.11 -2.59 15.01
N TYR A 70 -11.71 -2.63 16.28
CA TYR A 70 -11.04 -1.50 16.95
C TYR A 70 -9.77 -1.08 16.20
N ASN A 71 -8.87 -2.02 15.88
CA ASN A 71 -7.63 -1.68 15.18
C ASN A 71 -7.89 -1.28 13.73
N TYR A 72 -8.86 -1.90 13.06
CA TYR A 72 -9.25 -1.54 11.69
C TYR A 72 -9.78 -0.10 11.61
N PHE A 73 -10.71 0.27 12.49
CA PHE A 73 -11.26 1.63 12.52
C PHE A 73 -10.25 2.67 12.98
N ASN A 74 -9.38 2.37 13.96
CA ASN A 74 -8.30 3.29 14.31
C ASN A 74 -7.31 3.47 13.15
N ALA A 75 -6.97 2.40 12.43
CA ALA A 75 -6.13 2.50 11.25
C ALA A 75 -6.74 3.42 10.17
N MET A 76 -8.07 3.42 10.06
CA MET A 76 -8.81 4.25 9.10
C MET A 76 -8.99 5.70 9.56
N PHE A 77 -9.50 5.94 10.77
CA PHE A 77 -10.00 7.23 11.22
C PHE A 77 -8.98 8.09 11.96
N VAL A 78 -8.09 7.49 12.78
CA VAL A 78 -6.94 8.24 13.33
C VAL A 78 -6.06 8.72 12.17
N GLY A 79 -5.93 7.85 11.15
CA GLY A 79 -5.21 8.14 9.93
C GLY A 79 -3.70 8.29 10.14
N PRO A 80 -2.97 8.65 9.08
CA PRO A 80 -1.52 8.51 9.08
C PRO A 80 -0.75 9.62 9.80
N GLY A 81 -1.42 10.72 10.15
CA GLY A 81 -0.76 11.99 10.49
C GLY A 81 -0.36 12.76 9.23
N TYR A 82 -0.81 14.01 9.15
CA TYR A 82 -0.53 14.89 8.01
C TYR A 82 0.36 16.06 8.45
N ILE A 83 1.27 16.45 7.56
CA ILE A 83 2.01 17.70 7.72
C ILE A 83 1.03 18.88 7.64
N PRO A 84 1.17 19.90 8.53
CA PRO A 84 0.40 21.13 8.42
C PRO A 84 0.53 21.75 7.02
N LEU A 85 -0.55 22.34 6.50
CA LEU A 85 -0.48 23.08 5.25
C LEU A 85 0.44 24.29 5.45
N GLY A 86 1.26 24.62 4.46
CA GLY A 86 2.20 25.72 4.62
C GLY A 86 3.40 25.45 5.52
N TRP A 87 3.60 24.22 6.00
CA TRP A 87 4.68 23.91 6.96
C TRP A 87 6.06 24.32 6.43
N LYS A 88 6.86 24.91 7.32
CA LYS A 88 8.24 25.33 7.09
C LYS A 88 9.11 24.82 8.25
N PRO A 89 10.39 24.49 8.01
CA PRO A 89 11.30 24.14 9.10
C PRO A 89 11.51 25.34 10.03
N GLU A 90 11.80 25.07 11.30
CA GLU A 90 12.11 26.11 12.29
C GLU A 90 13.35 26.91 11.89
N ASN A 91 14.41 26.21 11.47
CA ASN A 91 15.58 26.84 10.88
C ASN A 91 15.37 27.02 9.36
N GLN A 92 15.35 28.27 8.90
CA GLN A 92 15.15 28.59 7.49
C GLN A 92 16.27 28.03 6.58
N GLN A 93 17.48 27.82 7.10
CA GLN A 93 18.57 27.22 6.34
C GLN A 93 18.28 25.77 5.91
N ASP A 94 17.44 25.06 6.65
CA ASP A 94 17.10 23.65 6.35
C ASP A 94 16.24 23.50 5.10
N THR A 95 15.63 24.59 4.63
CA THR A 95 14.85 24.60 3.39
C THR A 95 15.64 24.11 2.18
N GLN A 96 16.98 24.29 2.18
CA GLN A 96 17.87 23.81 1.11
C GLN A 96 17.95 22.27 1.05
N TYR A 97 17.70 21.59 2.16
CA TYR A 97 17.76 20.12 2.28
C TYR A 97 16.40 19.45 2.14
N LEU A 98 15.33 20.24 1.99
CA LEU A 98 13.95 19.77 1.99
C LEU A 98 13.30 19.96 0.62
N GLN A 99 12.26 19.17 0.36
CA GLN A 99 11.51 19.25 -0.88
C GLN A 99 10.24 20.06 -0.68
N TYR A 100 10.00 21.04 -1.54
CA TYR A 100 8.74 21.78 -1.55
C TYR A 100 7.59 20.97 -2.18
N CYS A 101 6.43 20.99 -1.55
CA CYS A 101 5.19 20.47 -2.08
C CYS A 101 4.29 21.63 -2.51
N ARG A 102 4.10 21.79 -3.82
CA ARG A 102 3.23 22.84 -4.38
C ARG A 102 1.78 22.69 -3.93
N VAL A 103 1.26 21.47 -3.92
CA VAL A 103 -0.15 21.21 -3.54
C VAL A 103 -0.44 21.60 -2.10
N CYS A 104 0.46 21.30 -1.16
CA CYS A 104 0.31 21.67 0.25
C CYS A 104 0.91 23.04 0.59
N GLN A 105 1.48 23.74 -0.40
CA GLN A 105 2.17 25.02 -0.27
C GLN A 105 3.20 25.08 0.87
N GLY A 106 3.92 23.98 1.11
CA GLY A 106 4.87 23.86 2.21
C GLY A 106 5.97 22.84 1.94
N TYR A 107 6.96 22.78 2.82
CA TYR A 107 8.03 21.79 2.75
C TYR A 107 7.56 20.42 3.25
N LYS A 108 8.15 19.37 2.69
CA LYS A 108 8.01 18.03 3.21
C LYS A 108 9.01 17.86 4.34
N SER A 109 8.55 17.62 5.56
CA SER A 109 9.42 17.22 6.66
C SER A 109 10.13 15.89 6.32
N PRO A 110 11.24 15.56 7.00
CA PRO A 110 11.92 14.28 6.85
C PRO A 110 10.94 13.09 6.98
N ARG A 111 11.13 12.08 6.11
CA ARG A 111 10.25 10.90 5.95
C ARG A 111 8.82 11.17 5.46
N SER A 112 8.43 12.43 5.22
CA SER A 112 7.10 12.73 4.70
C SER A 112 7.02 12.67 3.17
N HIS A 113 5.89 12.19 2.65
CA HIS A 113 5.63 12.14 1.22
C HIS A 113 4.22 12.62 0.89
N HIS A 114 4.05 13.24 -0.27
CA HIS A 114 2.75 13.70 -0.73
C HIS A 114 2.00 12.54 -1.38
N CYS A 115 0.85 12.17 -0.79
CA CYS A 115 -0.06 11.20 -1.37
C CYS A 115 -1.09 11.92 -2.23
N ARG A 116 -1.16 11.58 -3.52
CA ARG A 116 -2.14 12.18 -4.44
C ARG A 116 -3.58 11.79 -4.09
N LYS A 117 -3.80 10.56 -3.61
CA LYS A 117 -5.14 10.04 -3.24
C LYS A 117 -5.67 10.75 -1.99
N CYS A 118 -4.82 11.01 -1.00
CA CYS A 118 -5.18 11.80 0.18
C CYS A 118 -5.07 13.32 -0.02
N ASN A 119 -4.50 13.76 -1.15
CA ASN A 119 -4.18 15.16 -1.47
C ASN A 119 -3.42 15.93 -0.36
N ARG A 120 -2.57 15.23 0.40
CA ARG A 120 -1.85 15.76 1.56
C ARG A 120 -0.46 15.15 1.69
N CYS A 121 0.46 15.89 2.30
CA CYS A 121 1.74 15.36 2.78
C CYS A 121 1.51 14.54 4.05
N VAL A 122 1.94 13.28 4.01
CA VAL A 122 1.75 12.28 5.06
C VAL A 122 3.06 12.08 5.81
N MET A 123 3.02 12.16 7.15
CA MET A 123 4.16 11.88 8.03
C MET A 123 4.56 10.40 7.94
N LYS A 124 5.87 10.12 7.82
CA LYS A 124 6.41 8.74 7.70
C LYS A 124 5.58 7.85 6.76
N MET A 125 5.26 8.38 5.58
CA MET A 125 4.36 7.69 4.65
C MET A 125 4.96 6.35 4.24
N ASP A 126 4.22 5.26 4.48
CA ASP A 126 4.55 3.96 3.92
C ASP A 126 3.85 3.77 2.58
N HIS A 127 2.52 3.66 2.59
CA HIS A 127 1.74 3.48 1.37
C HIS A 127 0.31 4.02 1.54
N HIS A 128 -0.37 4.22 0.41
CA HIS A 128 -1.82 4.40 0.41
C HIS A 128 -2.50 3.05 0.29
N CYS A 129 -3.29 2.69 1.30
CA CYS A 129 -3.93 1.39 1.39
C CYS A 129 -5.40 1.49 0.96
N PRO A 130 -5.82 0.83 -0.12
CA PRO A 130 -7.21 0.88 -0.57
C PRO A 130 -8.17 0.22 0.42
N TRP A 131 -7.71 -0.77 1.21
CA TRP A 131 -8.52 -1.54 2.16
C TRP A 131 -8.99 -0.74 3.38
N ILE A 132 -8.24 0.29 3.77
CA ILE A 132 -8.66 1.27 4.80
C ILE A 132 -9.04 2.61 4.18
N ASN A 133 -8.98 2.72 2.84
CA ASN A 133 -9.18 3.96 2.08
C ASN A 133 -8.44 5.17 2.68
N ASN A 134 -7.21 4.94 3.14
CA ASN A 134 -6.36 5.94 3.77
C ASN A 134 -4.89 5.57 3.62
N CYS A 135 -3.99 6.51 3.89
CA CYS A 135 -2.57 6.19 3.99
C CYS A 135 -2.25 5.48 5.30
N CYS A 136 -1.26 4.60 5.26
CA CYS A 136 -0.53 4.11 6.42
C CYS A 136 0.71 5.00 6.60
N GLY A 137 0.87 5.58 7.79
CA GLY A 137 1.93 6.53 8.12
C GLY A 137 2.21 6.55 9.62
N HIS A 138 2.78 7.64 10.12
CA HIS A 138 3.25 7.75 11.51
C HIS A 138 2.20 7.35 12.56
N LEU A 139 1.02 8.00 12.54
CA LEU A 139 0.04 7.89 13.63
C LEU A 139 -0.77 6.59 13.64
N ASN A 140 -0.96 5.96 12.48
CA ASN A 140 -1.76 4.73 12.37
C ASN A 140 -0.98 3.46 12.08
N HIS A 141 0.36 3.51 11.98
CA HIS A 141 1.16 2.34 11.65
C HIS A 141 0.90 1.18 12.64
N ALA A 142 0.89 1.47 13.93
CA ALA A 142 0.68 0.48 14.98
C ALA A 142 -0.70 -0.18 14.86
N TYR A 143 -1.77 0.62 14.72
CA TYR A 143 -3.13 0.09 14.53
C TYR A 143 -3.26 -0.75 13.26
N PHE A 144 -2.67 -0.30 12.15
CA PHE A 144 -2.68 -1.05 10.91
C PHE A 144 -1.96 -2.40 11.07
N THR A 145 -0.77 -2.43 11.66
CA THR A 145 -0.03 -3.68 11.89
C THR A 145 -0.70 -4.59 12.91
N SER A 146 -1.31 -4.05 13.97
CA SER A 146 -2.12 -4.81 14.92
C SER A 146 -3.33 -5.45 14.23
N PHE A 147 -4.03 -4.74 13.35
CA PHE A 147 -5.09 -5.31 12.52
C PHE A 147 -4.56 -6.47 11.66
N LEU A 148 -3.40 -6.30 11.00
CA LEU A 148 -2.78 -7.36 10.19
C LEU A 148 -2.37 -8.59 11.01
N LEU A 149 -2.11 -8.45 12.31
CA LEU A 149 -1.84 -9.57 13.21
C LEU A 149 -3.13 -10.24 13.69
N LEU A 150 -4.07 -9.45 14.19
CA LEU A 150 -5.29 -9.92 14.86
C LEU A 150 -6.25 -10.58 13.88
N ALA A 151 -6.39 -10.05 12.66
CA ALA A 151 -7.31 -10.59 11.67
C ALA A 151 -6.96 -12.05 11.26
N PRO A 152 -5.71 -12.40 10.90
CA PRO A 152 -5.32 -13.78 10.66
C PRO A 152 -5.50 -14.70 11.88
N MET A 153 -5.25 -14.23 13.10
CA MET A 153 -5.42 -15.05 14.31
C MET A 153 -6.91 -15.35 14.56
N GLY A 154 -7.77 -14.33 14.50
CA GLY A 154 -9.21 -14.48 14.61
C GLY A 154 -9.80 -15.37 13.50
N CYS A 155 -9.36 -15.18 12.24
CA CYS A 155 -9.78 -16.03 11.13
C CYS A 155 -9.28 -17.47 11.25
N SER A 156 -8.09 -17.70 11.81
CA SER A 156 -7.58 -19.06 12.05
C SER A 156 -8.40 -19.77 13.14
N HIS A 157 -8.77 -19.06 14.21
CA HIS A 157 -9.65 -19.59 15.26
C HIS A 157 -11.05 -19.88 14.70
N ALA A 158 -11.63 -18.98 13.92
CA ALA A 158 -12.90 -19.21 13.22
C ALA A 158 -12.84 -20.41 12.26
N ALA A 159 -11.75 -20.56 11.49
CA ALA A 159 -11.57 -21.71 10.59
C ALA A 159 -11.53 -23.04 11.35
N ILE A 160 -10.92 -23.09 12.53
CA ILE A 160 -10.94 -24.28 13.39
C ILE A 160 -12.38 -24.59 13.82
N ILE A 161 -13.14 -23.59 14.26
CA ILE A 161 -14.55 -23.76 14.64
C ILE A 161 -15.36 -24.30 13.46
N PHE A 162 -15.22 -23.72 12.26
CA PHE A 162 -15.92 -24.17 11.06
C PHE A 162 -15.60 -25.61 10.69
N ILE A 163 -14.31 -25.99 10.68
CA ILE A 163 -13.87 -27.35 10.38
C ILE A 163 -14.44 -28.34 11.39
N MET A 164 -14.37 -28.01 12.69
CA MET A 164 -14.85 -28.89 13.74
C MET A 164 -16.37 -29.02 13.71
N THR A 165 -17.10 -27.92 13.47
CA THR A 165 -18.57 -27.93 13.32
C THR A 165 -18.98 -28.79 12.13
N MET A 166 -18.36 -28.61 10.97
CA MET A 166 -18.66 -29.43 9.79
C MET A 166 -18.33 -30.91 10.05
N TYR A 167 -17.22 -31.20 10.73
CA TYR A 167 -16.81 -32.56 11.07
C TYR A 167 -17.81 -33.24 12.02
N THR A 168 -18.19 -32.60 13.13
CA THR A 168 -19.13 -33.18 14.11
C THR A 168 -20.51 -33.40 13.47
N GLN A 169 -21.03 -32.42 12.74
CA GLN A 169 -22.34 -32.51 12.10
C GLN A 169 -22.38 -33.57 10.99
N LEU A 170 -21.29 -33.72 10.21
CA LEU A 170 -21.19 -34.78 9.20
C LEU A 170 -21.06 -36.17 9.84
N TYR A 171 -20.24 -36.28 10.89
CA TYR A 171 -20.05 -37.52 11.63
C TYR A 171 -21.36 -38.02 12.24
N GLU A 172 -22.14 -37.15 12.88
CA GLU A 172 -23.46 -37.50 13.44
C GLU A 172 -24.43 -37.98 12.35
N ARG A 173 -24.50 -37.27 11.21
CA ARG A 173 -25.38 -37.65 10.09
C ARG A 173 -25.00 -38.99 9.47
N ILE A 174 -23.72 -39.26 9.25
CA ILE A 174 -23.25 -40.52 8.67
C ILE A 174 -23.43 -41.66 9.67
N SER A 175 -22.99 -41.47 10.92
CA SER A 175 -23.08 -42.49 11.96
C SER A 175 -24.53 -42.93 12.19
N PHE A 176 -25.48 -41.98 12.24
CA PHE A 176 -26.90 -42.28 12.44
C PHE A 176 -27.60 -42.78 11.16
N GLY A 177 -27.14 -42.37 9.97
CA GLY A 177 -27.68 -42.82 8.69
C GLY A 177 -27.29 -44.25 8.30
N TRP A 178 -26.18 -44.76 8.82
CA TRP A 178 -25.68 -46.12 8.54
C TRP A 178 -26.05 -47.15 9.64
N SER A 179 -26.39 -46.70 10.85
CA SER A 179 -26.74 -47.60 11.95
C SER A 179 -28.25 -47.69 12.16
N THR A 180 -28.87 -48.75 11.63
CA THR A 180 -30.16 -49.28 12.09
C THR A 180 -30.08 -49.88 13.50
N VAL A 181 -28.92 -49.83 14.15
CA VAL A 181 -28.69 -50.28 15.51
C VAL A 181 -28.86 -49.09 16.45
N LYS A 182 -29.95 -49.12 17.22
CA LYS A 182 -30.18 -48.23 18.37
C LYS A 182 -29.12 -48.50 19.44
N ILE A 183 -27.93 -47.92 19.29
CA ILE A 183 -27.02 -47.75 20.42
C ILE A 183 -27.59 -46.59 21.21
N ASP A 184 -28.08 -46.87 22.41
CA ASP A 184 -28.66 -45.87 23.31
C ASP A 184 -27.58 -44.93 23.82
N MET A 185 -27.25 -43.92 23.01
CA MET A 185 -26.39 -42.79 23.35
C MET A 185 -27.18 -41.73 24.13
N SER A 186 -27.98 -42.15 25.11
CA SER A 186 -28.69 -41.26 26.03
C SER A 186 -27.73 -40.34 26.80
N ALA A 187 -26.47 -40.75 27.01
CA ALA A 187 -25.43 -39.94 27.64
C ALA A 187 -24.83 -38.83 26.74
N VAL A 188 -24.88 -38.98 25.41
CA VAL A 188 -24.48 -37.90 24.45
C VAL A 188 -25.67 -37.00 24.11
N ARG A 189 -26.90 -37.48 24.36
CA ARG A 189 -28.18 -36.88 23.97
C ARG A 189 -28.65 -35.67 24.78
N GLN A 190 -27.97 -35.27 25.85
CA GLN A 190 -28.47 -34.15 26.67
C GLN A 190 -28.33 -32.77 26.01
N PHE A 191 -27.59 -32.66 24.91
CA PHE A 191 -27.47 -31.43 24.13
C PHE A 191 -28.00 -31.66 22.72
N GLN A 192 -29.33 -31.53 22.54
CA GLN A 192 -29.87 -31.39 21.20
C GLN A 192 -29.45 -30.00 20.67
N PRO A 193 -28.84 -29.91 19.46
CA PRO A 193 -28.59 -28.61 18.86
C PRO A 193 -29.93 -27.88 18.70
N LEU A 194 -29.95 -26.57 19.00
CA LEU A 194 -31.16 -25.75 18.97
C LEU A 194 -31.86 -25.80 17.61
N MET A 195 -31.09 -25.99 16.54
CA MET A 195 -31.55 -26.05 15.16
C MET A 195 -30.78 -27.13 14.38
N PRO A 196 -31.43 -27.92 13.50
CA PRO A 196 -30.74 -28.93 12.70
C PRO A 196 -29.80 -28.25 11.69
N PHE A 197 -28.58 -28.79 11.55
CA PHE A 197 -27.57 -28.25 10.63
C PHE A 197 -27.95 -28.52 9.18
N SER A 198 -28.62 -27.57 8.52
CA SER A 198 -29.19 -27.72 7.18
C SER A 198 -28.15 -27.65 6.05
N VAL A 199 -28.52 -28.03 4.82
CA VAL A 199 -27.65 -27.88 3.63
C VAL A 199 -27.23 -26.41 3.40
N PRO A 200 -28.13 -25.41 3.53
CA PRO A 200 -27.73 -24.01 3.50
C PRO A 200 -26.72 -23.62 4.59
N ALA A 201 -26.88 -24.13 5.82
CA ALA A 201 -25.93 -23.88 6.90
C ALA A 201 -24.54 -24.44 6.57
N PHE A 202 -24.48 -25.68 6.05
CA PHE A 202 -23.23 -26.27 5.56
C PHE A 202 -22.57 -25.42 4.46
N ALA A 203 -23.35 -24.97 3.47
CA ALA A 203 -22.83 -24.14 2.39
C ALA A 203 -22.32 -22.77 2.90
N ALA A 204 -23.04 -22.15 3.84
CA ALA A 204 -22.63 -20.89 4.47
C ALA A 204 -21.35 -21.04 5.30
N THR A 205 -21.26 -22.08 6.14
CA THR A 205 -20.05 -22.40 6.92
C THR A 205 -18.87 -22.71 6.01
N LEU A 206 -19.07 -23.47 4.92
CA LEU A 206 -18.02 -23.76 3.95
C LEU A 206 -17.52 -22.49 3.22
N PHE A 207 -18.44 -21.60 2.85
CA PHE A 207 -18.08 -20.31 2.26
C PHE A 207 -17.30 -19.42 3.25
N ALA A 208 -17.75 -19.34 4.50
CA ALA A 208 -17.07 -18.62 5.57
C ALA A 208 -15.68 -19.20 5.86
N LEU A 209 -15.53 -20.53 5.82
CA LEU A 209 -14.23 -21.22 5.93
C LEU A 209 -13.28 -20.80 4.80
N GLY A 210 -13.77 -20.75 3.55
CA GLY A 210 -12.98 -20.28 2.42
C GLY A 210 -12.47 -18.84 2.60
N LEU A 211 -13.35 -17.93 3.06
CA LEU A 211 -12.99 -16.54 3.37
C LEU A 211 -11.98 -16.46 4.53
N ALA A 212 -12.17 -17.24 5.59
CA ALA A 212 -11.30 -17.26 6.76
C ALA A 212 -9.89 -17.75 6.39
N LEU A 213 -9.77 -18.87 5.68
CA LEU A 213 -8.47 -19.40 5.22
C LEU A 213 -7.77 -18.43 4.25
N GLY A 214 -8.52 -17.89 3.28
CA GLY A 214 -8.01 -16.89 2.34
C GLY A 214 -7.47 -15.65 3.05
N THR A 215 -8.21 -15.15 4.05
CA THR A 215 -7.82 -14.00 4.86
C THR A 215 -6.58 -14.31 5.70
N THR A 216 -6.54 -15.46 6.38
CA THR A 216 -5.37 -15.88 7.18
C THR A 216 -4.10 -15.89 6.34
N ILE A 217 -4.13 -16.46 5.14
CA ILE A 217 -2.97 -16.52 4.26
C ILE A 217 -2.62 -15.13 3.71
N ALA A 218 -3.58 -14.44 3.10
CA ALA A 218 -3.31 -13.18 2.42
C ALA A 218 -2.90 -12.07 3.39
N VAL A 219 -3.67 -11.86 4.46
CA VAL A 219 -3.41 -10.82 5.46
C VAL A 219 -2.21 -11.20 6.34
N GLY A 220 -2.03 -12.48 6.64
CA GLY A 220 -0.84 -12.98 7.36
C GLY A 220 0.46 -12.69 6.61
N MET A 221 0.49 -12.88 5.29
CA MET A 221 1.66 -12.48 4.48
C MET A 221 1.93 -10.97 4.54
N LEU A 222 0.88 -10.13 4.52
CA LEU A 222 1.02 -8.68 4.66
C LEU A 222 1.56 -8.29 6.03
N PHE A 223 1.15 -8.98 7.10
CA PHE A 223 1.71 -8.78 8.44
C PHE A 223 3.22 -9.00 8.48
N PHE A 224 3.72 -10.11 7.91
CA PHE A 224 5.16 -10.38 7.89
C PHE A 224 5.94 -9.31 7.12
N ILE A 225 5.39 -8.80 6.02
CA ILE A 225 6.00 -7.73 5.23
C ILE A 225 6.08 -6.45 6.08
N GLN A 226 4.98 -6.05 6.71
CA GLN A 226 4.95 -4.83 7.53
C GLN A 226 5.79 -4.95 8.80
N MET A 227 5.82 -6.12 9.44
CA MET A 227 6.68 -6.35 10.59
C MET A 227 8.17 -6.21 10.21
N LYS A 228 8.56 -6.69 9.01
CA LYS A 228 9.93 -6.51 8.51
C LYS A 228 10.29 -5.04 8.25
N VAL A 229 9.34 -4.25 7.74
CA VAL A 229 9.45 -2.78 7.57
C VAL A 229 9.69 -2.10 8.92
N ILE A 230 8.90 -2.46 9.93
CA ILE A 230 9.01 -1.91 11.29
C ILE A 230 10.33 -2.28 11.95
N LEU A 231 10.73 -3.56 11.91
CA LEU A 231 11.97 -4.03 12.54
C LEU A 231 13.22 -3.39 11.92
N ARG A 232 13.15 -2.98 10.64
CA ARG A 232 14.22 -2.24 9.95
C ARG A 232 14.08 -0.72 10.03
N ASN A 233 13.04 -0.22 10.71
CA ASN A 233 12.62 1.19 10.77
C ASN A 233 12.65 1.90 9.41
N LYS A 234 12.17 1.22 8.37
CA LYS A 234 12.35 1.64 6.97
C LYS A 234 11.08 1.40 6.18
N THR A 235 10.43 2.48 5.77
CA THR A 235 9.21 2.40 4.93
C THR A 235 9.52 1.80 3.56
N SER A 236 8.49 1.32 2.87
CA SER A 236 8.59 0.85 1.49
C SER A 236 9.17 1.93 0.55
N ILE A 237 8.77 3.20 0.72
CA ILE A 237 9.34 4.33 -0.04
C ILE A 237 10.84 4.49 0.27
N GLU A 238 11.21 4.48 1.55
CA GLU A 238 12.59 4.62 2.01
C GLU A 238 13.50 3.48 1.53
N SER A 239 12.99 2.25 1.50
CA SER A 239 13.72 1.10 1.00
C SER A 239 14.14 1.26 -0.46
N TRP A 240 13.26 1.88 -1.26
CA TRP A 240 13.55 2.15 -2.66
C TRP A 240 14.52 3.32 -2.85
N ILE A 241 14.49 4.31 -1.95
CA ILE A 241 15.45 5.43 -1.96
C ILE A 241 16.85 4.92 -1.63
N GLU A 242 16.97 4.04 -0.64
CA GLU A 242 18.25 3.41 -0.28
C GLU A 242 18.79 2.53 -1.41
N GLU A 243 17.96 1.68 -2.01
CA GLU A 243 18.36 0.84 -3.15
C GLU A 243 18.92 1.69 -4.29
N LYS A 244 18.24 2.80 -4.61
CA LYS A 244 18.71 3.77 -5.59
C LYS A 244 19.99 4.49 -5.22
N ALA A 245 20.20 4.78 -3.94
CA ALA A 245 21.44 5.39 -3.48
C ALA A 245 22.61 4.43 -3.75
N LYS A 246 22.44 3.15 -3.41
CA LYS A 246 23.44 2.09 -3.69
C LYS A 246 23.71 1.94 -5.17
N ASP A 247 22.66 1.88 -6.00
CA ASP A 247 22.79 1.80 -7.45
C ASP A 247 23.54 3.01 -8.03
N ARG A 248 23.24 4.23 -7.56
CA ARG A 248 23.91 5.46 -7.99
C ARG A 248 25.40 5.41 -7.65
N ILE A 249 25.74 5.05 -6.41
CA ILE A 249 27.12 4.97 -5.93
C ILE A 249 27.90 3.94 -6.74
N GLN A 250 27.31 2.78 -7.00
CA GLN A 250 27.93 1.74 -7.82
C GLN A 250 28.10 2.18 -9.28
N HIS A 251 27.09 2.84 -9.86
CA HIS A 251 27.11 3.25 -11.27
C HIS A 251 28.17 4.32 -11.55
N TYR A 252 28.29 5.31 -10.66
CA TYR A 252 29.25 6.41 -10.79
C TYR A 252 30.59 6.13 -10.10
N GLN A 253 30.72 4.99 -9.41
CA GLN A 253 31.91 4.60 -8.65
C GLN A 253 32.40 5.72 -7.71
N THR A 254 31.48 6.42 -7.04
CA THR A 254 31.80 7.62 -6.25
C THR A 254 32.60 7.31 -4.99
N GLY A 255 32.62 6.06 -4.53
CA GLY A 255 33.23 5.67 -3.27
C GLY A 255 32.52 6.21 -2.01
N GLU A 256 31.35 6.84 -2.17
CA GLU A 256 30.54 7.32 -1.04
C GLU A 256 30.01 6.12 -0.22
N ASP A 257 30.14 6.15 1.10
CA ASP A 257 29.47 5.19 1.99
C ASP A 257 28.10 5.74 2.42
N PHE A 258 27.01 5.09 2.00
CA PHE A 258 25.64 5.48 2.35
C PHE A 258 25.09 4.62 3.50
N THR A 259 25.04 5.22 4.69
CA THR A 259 24.36 4.64 5.86
C THR A 259 22.90 5.12 5.94
N PHE A 260 21.97 4.19 6.15
CA PHE A 260 20.56 4.53 6.31
C PHE A 260 20.30 5.21 7.67
N PRO A 261 19.72 6.43 7.71
CA PRO A 261 19.74 7.25 8.91
C PRO A 261 18.78 6.80 10.02
N TYR A 262 17.69 6.09 9.71
CA TYR A 262 16.66 5.79 10.72
C TYR A 262 16.80 4.40 11.35
N ASP A 263 17.81 3.62 10.97
CA ASP A 263 18.09 2.35 11.65
C ASP A 263 18.87 2.60 12.95
N LEU A 264 18.24 2.32 14.09
CA LEU A 264 18.79 2.59 15.43
C LEU A 264 19.71 1.45 15.93
N GLY A 265 20.15 0.57 15.02
CA GLY A 265 21.11 -0.50 15.28
C GLY A 265 20.47 -1.79 15.80
N THR A 266 19.48 -1.71 16.70
CA THR A 266 18.75 -2.90 17.18
C THR A 266 17.30 -2.94 16.70
N ARG A 267 16.82 -4.15 16.39
CA ARG A 267 15.44 -4.38 15.94
C ARG A 267 14.41 -4.00 17.00
N TRP A 268 14.77 -4.10 18.28
CA TRP A 268 13.91 -3.70 19.39
C TRP A 268 13.75 -2.18 19.50
N LEU A 269 14.83 -1.41 19.33
CA LEU A 269 14.75 0.06 19.30
C LEU A 269 13.91 0.55 18.13
N ASN A 270 14.04 -0.10 16.96
CA ASN A 270 13.23 0.16 15.78
C ASN A 270 11.75 -0.17 16.02
N PHE A 271 11.45 -1.33 16.63
CA PHE A 271 10.10 -1.74 16.99
C PHE A 271 9.40 -0.74 17.92
N LYS A 272 10.12 -0.27 18.95
CA LYS A 272 9.65 0.73 19.92
C LYS A 272 9.33 2.11 19.31
N GLN A 273 9.75 2.40 18.08
CA GLN A 273 9.34 3.62 17.38
C GLN A 273 7.88 3.56 16.94
N VAL A 274 7.33 2.36 16.77
CA VAL A 274 5.95 2.15 16.31
C VAL A 274 5.06 1.66 17.45
N PHE A 275 5.50 0.64 18.18
CA PHE A 275 4.73 0.06 19.28
C PHE A 275 5.23 0.59 20.62
N THR A 276 4.34 1.28 21.33
CA THR A 276 4.57 1.83 22.66
C THR A 276 3.47 1.38 23.61
N TRP A 277 3.74 1.42 24.92
CA TRP A 277 2.74 1.09 25.94
C TRP A 277 1.56 2.06 25.98
N SER A 278 1.75 3.33 25.57
CA SER A 278 0.70 4.33 25.51
C SER A 278 -0.21 4.19 24.28
N GLY A 279 0.17 3.36 23.29
CA GLY A 279 -0.52 3.26 22.01
C GLY A 279 -0.24 4.43 21.06
N THR A 280 0.54 5.43 21.47
CA THR A 280 0.96 6.57 20.65
C THR A 280 2.39 6.35 20.12
N PRO A 281 2.64 6.47 18.82
CA PRO A 281 3.99 6.29 18.28
C PRO A 281 4.96 7.34 18.87
N LYS A 282 6.24 6.98 18.97
CA LYS A 282 7.24 7.88 19.54
C LYS A 282 7.57 9.02 18.58
N GLY A 283 7.61 10.26 19.09
CA GLY A 283 7.98 11.45 18.33
C GLY A 283 6.79 12.17 17.68
N ASP A 284 7.05 13.37 17.21
CA ASP A 284 6.07 14.31 16.63
C ASP A 284 5.74 14.05 15.16
N GLY A 285 6.48 13.14 14.50
CA GLY A 285 6.32 12.84 13.08
C GLY A 285 7.05 13.80 12.13
N ILE A 286 7.84 14.73 12.67
CA ILE A 286 8.64 15.72 11.95
C ILE A 286 10.12 15.48 12.23
N GLU A 287 10.47 15.36 13.51
CA GLU A 287 11.81 15.02 13.98
C GLU A 287 11.94 13.53 14.29
N TRP A 288 13.12 12.97 14.01
CA TRP A 288 13.35 11.53 14.11
C TRP A 288 14.69 11.24 14.78
N PRO A 289 14.75 10.22 15.65
CA PRO A 289 16.02 9.68 16.07
C PRO A 289 16.79 9.15 14.86
N VAL A 290 18.06 9.53 14.75
CA VAL A 290 18.95 9.15 13.65
C VAL A 290 20.18 8.40 14.15
N HIS A 291 20.74 7.59 13.27
CA HIS A 291 22.01 6.90 13.47
C HIS A 291 23.15 7.92 13.70
N PRO A 292 24.13 7.67 14.60
CA PRO A 292 25.16 8.65 14.96
C PRO A 292 26.02 9.19 13.81
N LYS A 293 26.15 8.42 12.72
CA LYS A 293 26.87 8.83 11.50
C LYS A 293 26.03 9.69 10.55
N CYS A 294 24.77 9.95 10.89
CA CYS A 294 23.81 10.63 10.04
C CYS A 294 23.21 11.84 10.76
N HIS A 295 22.59 12.71 9.99
CA HIS A 295 21.81 13.84 10.50
C HIS A 295 20.38 13.78 9.94
N GLN A 296 19.53 14.67 10.41
CA GLN A 296 18.09 14.61 10.17
C GLN A 296 17.69 14.64 8.68
N HIS A 297 18.53 15.24 7.85
CA HIS A 297 18.29 15.46 6.42
C HIS A 297 19.11 14.53 5.51
N THR A 298 19.86 13.55 6.05
CA THR A 298 20.73 12.68 5.24
C THR A 298 19.95 11.99 4.12
N LEU A 299 18.76 11.44 4.40
CA LEU A 299 17.93 10.80 3.39
C LEU A 299 17.32 11.81 2.40
N THR A 300 16.93 13.00 2.85
CA THR A 300 16.31 14.00 1.96
C THR A 300 17.32 14.62 1.01
N ILE A 301 18.56 14.83 1.46
CA ILE A 301 19.69 15.24 0.61
C ILE A 301 19.95 14.20 -0.47
N GLU A 302 20.00 12.92 -0.12
CA GLU A 302 20.17 11.85 -1.11
C GLU A 302 19.02 11.83 -2.13
N GLN A 303 17.77 12.03 -1.70
CA GLN A 303 16.65 12.18 -2.63
C GLN A 303 16.79 13.40 -3.55
N LEU A 304 17.36 14.51 -3.08
CA LEU A 304 17.62 15.69 -3.90
C LEU A 304 18.71 15.40 -4.95
N LYS A 305 19.81 14.72 -4.56
CA LYS A 305 20.85 14.24 -5.49
C LYS A 305 20.24 13.35 -6.57
N GLN A 306 19.42 12.38 -6.20
CA GLN A 306 18.74 11.48 -7.15
C GLN A 306 17.81 12.22 -8.11
N LYS A 307 17.15 13.30 -7.66
CA LYS A 307 16.31 14.12 -8.53
C LYS A 307 17.12 15.02 -9.47
N ALA A 308 18.23 15.58 -9.00
CA ALA A 308 19.14 16.36 -9.83
C ALA A 308 19.71 15.48 -10.95
N ASP A 309 20.22 14.30 -10.60
CA ASP A 309 20.69 13.30 -11.56
C ASP A 309 19.58 12.91 -12.56
N LYS A 310 18.35 12.67 -12.08
CA LYS A 310 17.21 12.39 -12.98
C LYS A 310 16.91 13.54 -13.96
N ARG A 311 17.13 14.80 -13.58
CA ARG A 311 16.97 15.95 -14.49
C ARG A 311 18.07 15.99 -15.53
N VAL A 312 19.33 15.75 -15.13
CA VAL A 312 20.47 15.71 -16.07
C VAL A 312 20.30 14.59 -17.09
N ARG A 313 19.81 13.41 -16.67
CA ARG A 313 19.56 12.27 -17.57
C ARG A 313 18.28 12.38 -18.39
N SER A 314 17.48 13.41 -18.18
CA SER A 314 16.23 13.56 -18.92
C SER A 314 16.52 14.03 -20.34
N VAL A 315 15.81 13.46 -21.30
CA VAL A 315 16.06 13.68 -22.73
C VAL A 315 14.84 14.37 -23.32
N GLN A 316 15.09 15.40 -24.12
CA GLN A 316 14.05 16.14 -24.81
C GLN A 316 13.61 15.41 -26.08
N TYR A 317 12.29 15.29 -26.22
CA TYR A 317 11.61 14.70 -27.36
C TYR A 317 10.58 15.70 -27.91
N ARG A 318 10.31 15.62 -29.20
CA ARG A 318 9.26 16.38 -29.88
C ARG A 318 8.16 15.42 -30.32
N ALA A 319 6.91 15.76 -30.05
CA ALA A 319 5.76 15.00 -30.53
C ALA A 319 5.63 15.17 -32.05
N VAL A 320 5.65 14.05 -32.77
CA VAL A 320 5.48 14.00 -34.23
C VAL A 320 4.08 13.53 -34.63
N GLU A 321 3.34 12.96 -33.69
CA GLU A 321 2.02 12.40 -33.89
C GLU A 321 1.12 12.69 -32.69
N ASP A 322 -0.16 12.99 -32.96
CA ASP A 322 -1.14 13.26 -31.91
C ASP A 322 -1.50 11.99 -31.12
N TYR A 323 -1.71 12.14 -29.82
CA TYR A 323 -2.18 11.08 -28.93
C TYR A 323 -3.19 11.64 -27.95
N ASN A 324 -4.36 11.03 -27.88
CA ASN A 324 -5.48 11.50 -27.07
C ASN A 324 -5.39 11.11 -25.57
N GLY A 325 -4.32 10.47 -25.12
CA GLY A 325 -4.19 10.01 -23.73
C GLY A 325 -4.94 8.70 -23.42
N ALA A 326 -5.48 8.00 -24.44
CA ALA A 326 -6.21 6.75 -24.22
C ALA A 326 -5.35 5.65 -23.59
N CYS A 327 -5.89 4.95 -22.59
CA CYS A 327 -5.17 3.87 -21.90
C CYS A 327 -4.72 2.76 -22.87
N CYS A 328 -5.54 2.47 -23.87
CA CYS A 328 -5.35 1.37 -24.82
C CYS A 328 -5.34 1.89 -26.27
N PRO A 329 -4.22 2.45 -26.76
CA PRO A 329 -4.19 3.08 -28.07
C PRO A 329 -3.97 2.04 -29.18
N ILE A 330 -5.05 1.34 -29.57
CA ILE A 330 -5.01 0.37 -30.68
C ILE A 330 -4.57 1.05 -31.99
N SER A 331 -4.98 2.30 -32.20
CA SER A 331 -4.56 3.14 -33.33
C SER A 331 -3.04 3.37 -33.38
N LYS A 332 -2.38 3.26 -32.24
CA LYS A 332 -0.92 3.31 -32.10
C LYS A 332 -0.37 1.89 -32.00
N GLY A 333 -0.87 0.96 -32.81
CA GLY A 333 -0.31 -0.38 -33.06
C GLY A 333 -0.48 -1.44 -31.96
N LEU A 334 -0.67 -2.69 -32.41
CA LEU A 334 -0.94 -3.86 -31.56
C LEU A 334 0.11 -4.07 -30.47
N GLN A 335 1.41 -3.92 -30.78
CA GLN A 335 2.48 -4.14 -29.80
C GLN A 335 2.51 -3.08 -28.69
N THR A 336 2.10 -1.85 -28.97
CA THR A 336 1.96 -0.80 -27.94
C THR A 336 0.74 -1.09 -27.06
N PHE A 337 -0.37 -1.53 -27.65
CA PHE A 337 -1.58 -1.93 -26.94
C PHE A 337 -1.31 -3.08 -25.94
N PHE A 338 -0.77 -4.21 -26.40
CA PHE A 338 -0.50 -5.38 -25.53
C PHE A 338 0.58 -5.12 -24.47
N ARG A 339 1.39 -4.07 -24.62
CA ARG A 339 2.46 -3.70 -23.69
C ARG A 339 2.18 -2.38 -22.96
N THR A 340 0.90 -2.05 -22.81
CA THR A 340 0.46 -0.89 -22.04
C THR A 340 0.97 -0.99 -20.60
N PRO A 341 1.62 0.06 -20.05
CA PRO A 341 2.09 0.07 -18.67
C PRO A 341 0.93 -0.08 -17.70
N CYS A 342 0.82 -1.22 -17.02
CA CYS A 342 -0.17 -1.45 -15.96
C CYS A 342 0.23 -0.74 -14.66
N THR A 343 0.31 0.58 -14.69
CA THR A 343 0.62 1.42 -13.52
C THR A 343 -0.51 2.44 -13.29
N GLU A 344 -0.66 2.88 -12.04
CA GLU A 344 -1.58 3.95 -11.61
C GLU A 344 -1.18 5.35 -12.13
N GLU A 345 -0.09 5.43 -12.90
CA GLU A 345 0.41 6.69 -13.41
C GLU A 345 -0.44 7.17 -14.60
N PRO A 346 -0.77 8.47 -14.67
CA PRO A 346 -1.66 9.00 -15.70
C PRO A 346 -1.06 8.88 -17.09
N ARG A 347 -1.92 8.91 -18.11
CA ARG A 347 -1.54 9.07 -19.52
C ARG A 347 -1.73 10.53 -19.89
N ILE A 348 -0.84 11.08 -20.71
CA ILE A 348 -0.94 12.47 -21.13
C ILE A 348 -1.28 12.55 -22.61
N PRO A 349 -2.23 13.43 -22.99
CA PRO A 349 -2.45 13.73 -24.40
C PRO A 349 -1.24 14.50 -24.95
N LEU A 350 -0.91 14.23 -26.20
CA LEU A 350 0.15 14.90 -26.96
C LEU A 350 -0.46 15.46 -28.25
N ASN A 351 -0.09 16.68 -28.58
CA ASN A 351 -0.33 17.31 -29.86
C ASN A 351 1.00 17.39 -30.63
N LYS A 352 0.95 17.25 -31.95
CA LYS A 352 2.11 17.38 -32.83
C LYS A 352 2.78 18.74 -32.60
N GLY A 353 4.10 18.71 -32.40
CA GLY A 353 4.90 19.87 -32.06
C GLY A 353 5.17 20.05 -30.56
N ASP A 354 4.43 19.37 -29.68
CA ASP A 354 4.67 19.41 -28.23
C ASP A 354 6.10 18.98 -27.90
N THR A 355 6.71 19.66 -26.92
CA THR A 355 8.01 19.27 -26.39
C THR A 355 7.84 18.52 -25.08
N ILE A 356 8.52 17.39 -24.94
CA ILE A 356 8.40 16.49 -23.78
C ILE A 356 9.79 16.18 -23.24
N LEU A 357 9.94 16.29 -21.93
CA LEU A 357 11.14 15.89 -21.22
C LEU A 357 10.93 14.47 -20.67
N ALA A 358 11.41 13.47 -21.40
CA ALA A 358 11.26 12.07 -21.03
C ALA A 358 12.33 11.66 -20.02
N THR A 359 11.91 10.94 -18.98
CA THR A 359 12.80 10.55 -17.87
C THR A 359 13.01 9.05 -17.76
N ARG A 360 12.11 8.25 -18.31
CA ARG A 360 12.21 6.79 -18.40
C ARG A 360 11.30 6.27 -19.51
N GLY A 361 11.55 5.06 -19.97
CA GLY A 361 10.68 4.43 -20.95
C GLY A 361 11.07 2.97 -21.20
N THR A 362 10.15 2.26 -21.84
CA THR A 362 10.36 0.95 -22.42
C THR A 362 10.54 1.11 -23.94
N LYS A 363 10.66 -0.02 -24.65
CA LYS A 363 10.67 -0.03 -26.13
C LYS A 363 9.43 0.61 -26.74
N TRP A 364 8.28 0.59 -26.06
CA TRP A 364 6.97 0.96 -26.62
C TRP A 364 6.35 2.20 -25.99
N TRP A 365 6.73 2.52 -24.76
CA TRP A 365 6.11 3.56 -23.96
C TRP A 365 7.16 4.41 -23.28
N MET A 366 6.92 5.71 -23.17
CA MET A 366 7.80 6.63 -22.45
C MET A 366 7.01 7.42 -21.40
N TYR A 367 7.72 7.85 -20.37
CA TYR A 367 7.17 8.63 -19.26
C TYR A 367 7.97 9.91 -19.11
N GLY A 368 7.25 11.04 -19.15
CA GLY A 368 7.87 12.36 -19.17
C GLY A 368 6.93 13.46 -18.72
N ASP A 369 7.49 14.66 -18.65
CA ASP A 369 6.78 15.90 -18.40
C ASP A 369 6.62 16.67 -19.71
N LYS A 370 5.40 17.13 -20.03
CA LYS A 370 5.18 18.06 -21.13
C LYS A 370 5.76 19.42 -20.73
N VAL A 371 6.59 20.00 -21.60
CA VAL A 371 7.11 21.35 -21.43
C VAL A 371 5.97 22.31 -21.78
N LEU A 372 5.48 23.03 -20.77
CA LEU A 372 4.39 23.99 -20.92
C LEU A 372 4.96 25.40 -21.15
N ASN A 373 4.20 26.27 -21.80
CA ASN A 373 4.55 27.67 -22.00
C ASN A 373 4.64 28.43 -20.66
N GLU A 374 5.32 29.58 -20.66
CA GLU A 374 5.62 30.37 -19.46
C GLU A 374 4.38 30.71 -18.61
N GLU A 375 3.22 30.97 -19.22
CA GLU A 375 1.97 31.23 -18.51
C GLU A 375 1.53 30.05 -17.61
N HIS A 376 1.60 28.81 -18.09
CA HIS A 376 1.25 27.62 -17.29
C HIS A 376 2.32 27.28 -16.23
N ILE A 377 3.57 27.74 -16.43
CA ILE A 377 4.64 27.60 -15.44
C ILE A 377 4.35 28.48 -14.22
N THR A 378 3.75 29.67 -14.40
CA THR A 378 3.37 30.57 -13.29
C THR A 378 2.30 29.99 -12.38
N VAL A 379 1.36 29.21 -12.93
CA VAL A 379 0.33 28.46 -12.19
C VAL A 379 0.94 27.19 -11.54
N GLY A 380 2.18 26.84 -11.87
CA GLY A 380 2.88 25.69 -11.31
C GLY A 380 2.34 24.34 -11.78
N GLU A 381 1.51 24.33 -12.84
CA GLU A 381 0.90 23.15 -13.42
C GLU A 381 1.98 22.26 -14.06
N ARG A 382 1.93 20.96 -13.79
CA ARG A 382 2.91 20.02 -14.33
C ARG A 382 2.20 18.80 -14.89
N VAL A 383 2.10 18.76 -16.22
CA VAL A 383 1.47 17.66 -16.96
C VAL A 383 2.49 16.56 -17.18
N ARG A 384 2.29 15.42 -16.52
CA ARG A 384 3.19 14.26 -16.57
C ARG A 384 2.43 12.98 -16.78
N GLY A 385 2.99 12.05 -17.56
CA GLY A 385 2.35 10.77 -17.76
C GLY A 385 3.03 9.89 -18.79
N TRP A 386 2.39 8.74 -19.03
CA TRP A 386 2.76 7.80 -20.07
C TRP A 386 2.23 8.23 -21.44
N PHE A 387 3.04 8.00 -22.46
CA PHE A 387 2.69 8.17 -23.86
C PHE A 387 3.43 7.15 -24.74
N PRO A 388 2.89 6.76 -25.91
CA PRO A 388 3.56 5.84 -26.82
C PRO A 388 4.88 6.40 -27.35
N ARG A 389 5.93 5.58 -27.38
CA ARG A 389 7.26 5.99 -27.87
C ARG A 389 7.24 6.45 -29.33
N ARG A 390 6.38 5.84 -30.16
CA ARG A 390 6.25 6.16 -31.59
C ARG A 390 5.77 7.59 -31.85
N CYS A 391 5.05 8.19 -30.90
CA CYS A 391 4.45 9.50 -31.10
C CYS A 391 5.46 10.63 -30.92
N VAL A 392 6.71 10.31 -30.57
CA VAL A 392 7.74 11.31 -30.33
C VAL A 392 9.08 10.92 -30.93
N GLU A 393 9.85 11.92 -31.33
CA GLU A 393 11.22 11.77 -31.83
C GLU A 393 12.19 12.52 -30.94
N LYS A 394 13.42 12.02 -30.83
CA LYS A 394 14.44 12.62 -29.97
C LYS A 394 14.91 13.92 -30.62
N CYS A 395 14.91 15.03 -29.87
CA CYS A 395 15.53 16.25 -30.35
C CYS A 395 17.05 16.05 -30.40
N HIS A 396 17.63 16.07 -31.60
CA HIS A 396 19.07 16.21 -31.76
C HIS A 396 19.39 17.69 -31.58
N TYR A 397 20.21 18.03 -30.59
CA TYR A 397 20.81 19.35 -30.55
C TYR A 397 21.85 19.41 -31.67
N ASP A 398 21.79 20.42 -32.54
CA ASP A 398 22.84 20.70 -33.51
C ASP A 398 24.13 21.01 -32.75
N THR A 399 25.09 20.10 -32.83
CA THR A 399 26.44 20.27 -32.31
C THR A 399 27.23 21.20 -33.23
N ALA A 400 26.77 22.45 -33.36
CA ALA A 400 27.36 23.46 -34.24
C ALA A 400 27.36 24.84 -33.57
N ALA A 401 27.90 24.93 -32.35
CA ALA A 401 28.35 26.20 -31.74
C ALA A 401 29.13 25.95 -30.43
N SER A 402 30.28 25.26 -30.49
CA SER A 402 31.36 25.40 -29.49
C SER A 402 32.60 24.62 -29.92
N ASP A 403 33.21 25.01 -31.03
CA ASP A 403 34.60 24.62 -31.34
C ASP A 403 35.53 25.72 -30.82
N SER A 404 36.01 25.55 -29.58
CA SER A 404 37.37 25.91 -29.13
C SER A 404 37.47 25.80 -27.61
N THR A 405 37.71 24.61 -27.10
CA THR A 405 38.72 24.36 -26.04
C THR A 405 38.74 22.87 -25.71
N SER A 406 39.93 22.31 -25.80
CA SER A 406 40.26 20.91 -25.55
C SER A 406 39.93 20.49 -24.11
N VAL A 407 38.83 19.75 -23.93
CA VAL A 407 38.63 18.89 -22.76
C VAL A 407 38.48 17.46 -23.25
N LYS A 408 39.37 16.60 -22.75
CA LYS A 408 39.47 15.17 -23.10
C LYS A 408 38.10 14.50 -23.09
N LYS A 409 37.71 13.95 -24.25
CA LYS A 409 36.59 13.01 -24.40
C LYS A 409 36.81 11.80 -23.50
N LEU A 410 36.15 11.77 -22.34
CA LEU A 410 35.76 10.52 -21.70
C LEU A 410 34.43 10.11 -22.33
N THR A 411 34.51 9.18 -23.27
CA THR A 411 33.36 8.50 -23.84
C THR A 411 32.62 7.73 -22.73
N PRO A 412 31.34 8.04 -22.42
CA PRO A 412 30.54 7.12 -21.66
C PRO A 412 30.14 6.02 -22.65
N GLY A 413 30.86 4.90 -22.60
CA GLY A 413 30.43 3.70 -23.27
C GLY A 413 29.00 3.40 -22.85
N LEU A 414 28.06 3.44 -23.79
CA LEU A 414 26.76 2.79 -23.70
C LEU A 414 27.01 1.28 -23.58
N ARG A 415 27.48 0.82 -22.42
CA ARG A 415 27.25 -0.56 -22.01
C ARG A 415 25.79 -0.59 -21.60
N HIS A 416 25.01 -1.29 -22.42
CA HIS A 416 23.65 -1.70 -22.10
C HIS A 416 23.55 -1.98 -20.60
N ALA A 417 22.73 -1.20 -19.89
CA ALA A 417 22.26 -1.60 -18.57
C ALA A 417 21.77 -3.04 -18.72
N THR A 418 22.47 -3.97 -18.07
CA THR A 418 22.16 -5.39 -18.18
C THR A 418 20.69 -5.57 -17.80
N LEU A 419 19.97 -6.33 -18.63
CA LEU A 419 18.54 -6.62 -18.50
C LEU A 419 18.13 -7.04 -17.07
N SER A 420 19.05 -7.54 -16.24
CA SER A 420 18.84 -7.92 -14.84
C SER A 420 18.23 -6.83 -13.94
N THR A 421 18.69 -5.58 -14.01
CA THR A 421 18.29 -4.53 -13.04
C THR A 421 16.91 -3.95 -13.35
N VAL A 422 16.56 -3.84 -14.63
CA VAL A 422 15.23 -3.37 -15.08
C VAL A 422 14.17 -4.46 -14.92
N TRP A 423 14.53 -5.73 -15.11
CA TRP A 423 13.62 -6.85 -14.86
C TRP A 423 13.35 -7.09 -13.38
N ARG A 424 14.29 -6.85 -12.45
CA ARG A 424 14.01 -6.87 -11.00
C ARG A 424 13.06 -5.75 -10.56
N LEU A 425 13.22 -4.55 -11.14
CA LEU A 425 12.33 -3.41 -10.90
C LEU A 425 10.90 -3.65 -11.42
N HIS A 426 10.73 -4.42 -12.50
CA HIS A 426 9.42 -4.84 -12.98
C HIS A 426 8.88 -6.06 -12.23
N LEU A 427 9.67 -7.09 -11.94
CA LEU A 427 9.18 -8.30 -11.28
C LEU A 427 8.70 -8.05 -9.85
N ILE A 428 9.31 -7.15 -9.08
CA ILE A 428 8.84 -6.87 -7.71
C ILE A 428 7.62 -5.93 -7.72
N SER A 429 7.58 -4.91 -8.59
CA SER A 429 6.36 -4.11 -8.79
C SER A 429 5.22 -4.94 -9.37
N PHE A 430 5.50 -5.90 -10.27
CA PHE A 430 4.52 -6.83 -10.84
C PHE A 430 4.13 -7.92 -9.85
N TYR A 431 5.02 -8.38 -8.96
CA TYR A 431 4.72 -9.34 -7.90
C TYR A 431 3.82 -8.73 -6.81
N TYR A 432 4.02 -7.45 -6.46
CA TYR A 432 3.13 -6.73 -5.54
C TYR A 432 1.84 -6.20 -6.21
N PHE A 433 1.86 -5.90 -7.51
CA PHE A 433 0.70 -5.41 -8.25
C PHE A 433 -0.22 -6.53 -8.76
N CYS A 434 0.31 -7.64 -9.29
CA CYS A 434 -0.51 -8.79 -9.71
C CYS A 434 -1.17 -9.52 -8.54
N LYS A 435 -0.57 -9.51 -7.36
CA LYS A 435 -1.17 -10.11 -6.16
C LYS A 435 -2.41 -9.36 -5.65
N ASN A 436 -2.55 -8.06 -5.97
CA ASN A 436 -3.72 -7.25 -5.62
C ASN A 436 -4.80 -7.19 -6.72
N LYS A 437 -4.54 -7.67 -7.94
CA LYS A 437 -5.54 -7.73 -9.02
C LYS A 437 -6.10 -9.12 -9.32
N LEU A 438 -5.38 -10.20 -9.00
CA LEU A 438 -5.87 -11.57 -9.24
C LEU A 438 -7.04 -11.99 -8.33
N LEU A 439 -7.37 -11.22 -7.29
CA LEU A 439 -8.55 -11.46 -6.44
C LEU A 439 -9.77 -10.58 -6.78
N ALA A 440 -9.67 -9.67 -7.75
CA ALA A 440 -10.75 -8.72 -8.09
C ALA A 440 -11.31 -8.91 -9.52
N SER A 441 -10.89 -9.93 -10.26
CA SER A 441 -11.26 -10.11 -11.68
C SER A 441 -12.26 -11.26 -11.95
N ASN A 442 -12.88 -11.86 -10.93
CA ASN A 442 -13.85 -12.95 -11.13
C ASN A 442 -15.27 -12.65 -10.62
N TYR A 443 -15.66 -11.38 -10.50
CA TYR A 443 -17.06 -11.01 -10.24
C TYR A 443 -17.46 -9.76 -11.03
N ILE A 444 -17.51 -9.88 -12.36
CA ILE A 444 -18.49 -9.19 -13.22
C ILE A 444 -18.71 -10.10 -14.43
N ASN A 445 -19.78 -10.88 -14.40
CA ASN A 445 -20.69 -11.07 -15.53
C ASN A 445 -22.07 -10.70 -15.03
#